data_AF-A0A4Y9AH98-F1
#
_entry.id   AF-A0A4Y9AH98-F1
#
_cell.length_a   1.000
_cell.length_b   1.000
_cell.length_c   1.000
_cell.angle_alpha   90.00
_cell.angle_beta   90.00
_cell.angle_gamma   90.00
#
_symmetry.space_group_name_H-M   'P 1'
#
loop_
_entity.id
_entity.type
_entity.pdbx_description
1 polymer ?
#
loop_
_entity_poly.entity_id
_entity_poly.type
_entity_poly.pdbx_seq_one_letter_code
_entity_poly.pdbx_strand_id
1 'polypeptide(L)'
;MILLLLDKIQETGSNKYIPYLRAWEKIDYKKVRARIREVIRDIESDVSVDQQAAADRADSINEAMKGLEPHDIDLRCIECGNYFTFSVGEQRFYQRMGFVHPRRCPSCREQRDLEFL
;
A
#
# COMPACT_ATOMS: atom_id res chain seq x y z
N MET A 1 -0.06 8.20 -7.09
CA MET A 1 -0.08 8.42 -5.63
C MET A 1 -0.83 9.69 -5.24
N ILE A 2 -0.45 10.86 -5.75
CA ILE A 2 -1.03 12.14 -5.33
C ILE A 2 -2.54 12.33 -5.66
N LEU A 3 -3.02 11.72 -6.75
CA LEU A 3 -4.44 11.74 -7.12
C LEU A 3 -5.30 10.92 -6.15
N LEU A 4 -4.76 9.82 -5.60
CA LEU A 4 -5.47 8.99 -4.61
C LEU A 4 -5.72 9.77 -3.31
N LEU A 5 -4.78 10.65 -2.94
CA LEU A 5 -4.97 11.55 -1.80
C LEU A 5 -6.12 12.53 -2.06
N LEU A 6 -6.23 13.08 -3.26
CA LEU A 6 -7.31 13.98 -3.65
C LEU A 6 -8.67 13.28 -3.65
N ASP A 7 -8.72 12.04 -4.14
CA ASP A 7 -9.93 11.22 -4.10
C ASP A 7 -10.38 10.96 -2.65
N LYS A 8 -9.43 10.64 -1.76
CA LYS A 8 -9.72 10.45 -0.33
C LYS A 8 -10.20 11.74 0.35
N ILE A 9 -9.59 12.89 0.05
CA ILE A 9 -10.04 14.18 0.57
C ILE A 9 -11.46 14.48 0.09
N GLN A 10 -11.77 14.23 -1.19
CA GLN A 10 -13.12 14.39 -1.73
C GLN A 10 -14.14 13.48 -1.01
N GLU A 11 -13.82 12.21 -0.80
CA GLU A 11 -14.67 11.26 -0.06
C GLU A 11 -15.03 11.75 1.35
N THR A 12 -14.16 12.55 2.01
CA THR A 12 -14.48 13.10 3.33
C THR A 12 -15.50 14.23 3.32
N GLY A 13 -15.71 14.92 2.18
CA GLY A 13 -16.56 16.11 2.08
C GLY A 13 -16.17 17.29 2.96
N SER A 14 -15.00 17.28 3.62
CA SER A 14 -14.68 18.27 4.66
C SER A 14 -14.09 19.56 4.07
N ASN A 15 -14.81 20.67 4.25
CA ASN A 15 -14.38 22.00 3.80
C ASN A 15 -13.07 22.49 4.42
N LYS A 16 -12.62 21.91 5.55
CA LYS A 16 -11.37 22.27 6.23
C LYS A 16 -10.12 22.08 5.36
N TYR A 17 -10.23 21.27 4.30
CA TYR A 17 -9.14 21.01 3.37
C TYR A 17 -9.01 22.08 2.27
N ILE A 18 -10.06 22.88 2.01
CA ILE A 18 -10.09 23.87 0.93
C ILE A 18 -8.91 24.87 0.98
N PRO A 19 -8.55 25.47 2.14
CA PRO A 19 -7.43 26.41 2.19
C PRO A 19 -6.10 25.80 1.73
N TYR A 20 -5.85 24.55 2.12
CA TYR A 20 -4.63 23.81 1.74
C TYR A 20 -4.65 23.41 0.27
N LEU A 21 -5.80 22.95 -0.24
CA LEU A 21 -5.98 22.63 -1.65
C LEU A 21 -5.74 23.85 -2.55
N ARG A 22 -6.28 25.02 -2.18
CA ARG A 22 -6.07 26.28 -2.91
C ARG A 22 -4.60 26.74 -2.89
N ALA A 23 -3.89 26.51 -1.80
CA ALA A 23 -2.45 26.79 -1.71
C ALA A 23 -1.66 25.83 -2.62
N TRP A 24 -2.02 24.55 -2.61
CA TRP A 24 -1.35 23.49 -3.35
C TRP A 24 -1.54 23.64 -4.87
N GLU A 25 -2.74 24.02 -5.33
CA GLU A 25 -3.06 24.27 -6.75
C GLU A 25 -2.09 25.25 -7.45
N LYS A 26 -1.47 26.17 -6.71
CA LYS A 26 -0.58 27.19 -7.28
C LYS A 26 0.77 26.63 -7.73
N ILE A 27 1.17 25.47 -7.22
CA ILE A 27 2.54 24.92 -7.37
C ILE A 27 2.52 23.65 -8.23
N ASP A 28 1.36 23.02 -8.43
CA ASP A 28 1.27 21.75 -9.14
C ASP A 28 1.24 21.83 -10.66
N TYR A 29 1.51 20.68 -11.28
CA TYR A 29 1.35 20.47 -12.71
C TYR A 29 -0.13 20.36 -13.13
N LYS A 30 -0.39 20.61 -14.43
CA LYS A 30 -1.72 20.83 -15.01
C LYS A 30 -2.81 19.83 -14.60
N LYS A 31 -2.50 18.53 -14.56
CA LYS A 31 -3.50 17.49 -14.22
C LYS A 31 -3.88 17.51 -12.74
N VAL A 32 -2.92 17.72 -11.83
CA VAL A 32 -3.20 17.81 -10.39
C VAL A 32 -3.98 19.08 -10.08
N ARG A 33 -3.65 20.20 -10.71
CA ARG A 33 -4.44 21.44 -10.61
C ARG A 33 -5.89 21.28 -11.08
N ALA A 34 -6.11 20.54 -12.16
CA ALA A 34 -7.45 20.25 -12.63
C ALA A 34 -8.24 19.43 -11.61
N ARG A 35 -7.62 18.38 -11.04
CA ARG A 35 -8.24 17.56 -10.00
C ARG A 35 -8.51 18.34 -8.71
N ILE A 36 -7.56 19.15 -8.25
CA ILE A 36 -7.74 20.01 -7.05
C ILE A 36 -8.96 20.93 -7.22
N ARG A 37 -9.14 21.56 -8.38
CA ARG A 37 -10.28 22.43 -8.65
C ARG A 37 -11.62 21.70 -8.64
N GLU A 38 -11.65 20.48 -9.14
CA GLU A 38 -12.84 19.61 -9.10
C GLU A 38 -13.18 19.23 -7.66
N VAL A 39 -12.21 18.77 -6.87
CA VAL A 39 -12.41 18.44 -5.45
C VAL A 39 -12.93 19.64 -4.64
N ILE A 40 -12.36 20.83 -4.84
CA ILE A 40 -12.83 22.05 -4.17
C ILE A 40 -14.28 22.34 -4.56
N ARG A 41 -14.63 22.27 -5.85
CA ARG A 41 -15.99 22.52 -6.34
C ARG A 41 -16.99 21.55 -5.72
N ASP A 42 -16.65 20.27 -5.68
CA ASP A 42 -17.53 19.23 -5.17
C ASP A 42 -17.81 19.45 -3.67
N ILE A 43 -16.76 19.73 -2.89
CA ILE A 43 -16.86 20.05 -1.45
C ILE A 43 -17.68 21.34 -1.22
N GLU A 44 -17.50 22.37 -2.05
CA GLU A 44 -18.24 23.65 -1.91
C GLU A 44 -19.72 23.54 -2.34
N SER A 45 -20.03 22.61 -3.23
CA SER A 45 -21.39 22.42 -3.76
C SER A 45 -22.32 21.58 -2.87
N ASP A 46 -21.79 21.03 -1.76
CA ASP A 46 -22.49 20.09 -0.84
C ASP A 46 -23.15 18.91 -1.58
N VAL A 47 -22.68 18.62 -2.80
CA VAL A 47 -23.11 17.48 -3.59
C VAL A 47 -22.56 16.25 -2.88
N SER A 48 -23.46 15.41 -2.37
CA SER A 48 -23.09 14.13 -1.79
C SER A 48 -22.29 13.34 -2.82
N VAL A 49 -21.00 13.12 -2.56
CA VAL A 49 -20.18 12.17 -3.30
C VAL A 49 -20.97 10.87 -3.38
N ASP A 50 -21.13 10.31 -4.58
CA ASP A 50 -21.86 9.06 -4.77
C ASP A 50 -21.19 7.96 -3.93
N GLN A 51 -21.73 7.75 -2.73
CA GLN A 51 -21.22 6.80 -1.75
C GLN A 51 -21.32 5.38 -2.31
N GLN A 52 -22.24 5.13 -3.25
CA GLN A 52 -22.38 3.87 -3.96
C GLN A 52 -21.16 3.63 -4.85
N ALA A 53 -20.75 4.61 -5.66
CA ALA A 53 -19.57 4.48 -6.51
C ALA A 53 -18.24 4.32 -5.73
N ALA A 54 -18.17 4.80 -4.49
CA ALA A 54 -17.03 4.57 -3.61
C ALA A 54 -17.07 3.15 -3.00
N ALA A 55 -18.24 2.67 -2.59
CA ALA A 55 -18.45 1.31 -2.10
C ALA A 55 -18.18 0.27 -3.19
N ASP A 56 -18.71 0.45 -4.40
CA ASP A 56 -18.51 -0.45 -5.54
C ASP A 56 -17.03 -0.60 -5.92
N ARG A 57 -16.26 0.50 -5.81
CA ARG A 57 -14.80 0.48 -6.00
C ARG A 57 -14.09 -0.28 -4.89
N ALA A 58 -14.50 -0.10 -3.64
CA ALA A 58 -13.94 -0.85 -2.51
C ALA A 58 -14.21 -2.35 -2.63
N ASP A 59 -15.43 -2.73 -3.02
CA ASP A 59 -15.83 -4.12 -3.22
C ASP A 59 -15.07 -4.76 -4.38
N SER A 60 -14.91 -4.03 -5.49
CA SER A 60 -14.10 -4.50 -6.63
C SER A 60 -12.63 -4.74 -6.25
N ILE A 61 -12.05 -3.86 -5.42
CA ILE A 61 -10.68 -4.04 -4.90
C ILE A 61 -10.62 -5.26 -3.97
N ASN A 62 -11.57 -5.40 -3.05
CA ASN A 62 -11.62 -6.53 -2.13
C ASN A 62 -11.79 -7.86 -2.85
N GLU A 63 -12.66 -7.93 -3.86
CA GLU A 63 -12.85 -9.14 -4.67
C GLU A 63 -11.60 -9.47 -5.48
N ALA A 64 -10.92 -8.45 -6.05
CA ALA A 64 -9.63 -8.66 -6.72
C ALA A 64 -8.51 -9.11 -5.76
N MET A 65 -8.56 -8.73 -4.49
CA MET A 65 -7.57 -9.11 -3.46
C MET A 65 -7.83 -10.48 -2.84
N LYS A 66 -9.04 -11.03 -2.96
CA LYS A 66 -9.48 -12.30 -2.36
C LYS A 66 -8.69 -13.54 -2.83
N GLY A 67 -7.99 -13.45 -3.95
CA GLY A 67 -7.12 -14.50 -4.48
C GLY A 67 -5.66 -14.45 -4.02
N LEU A 68 -5.25 -13.45 -3.24
CA LEU A 68 -3.89 -13.35 -2.67
C LEU A 68 -3.78 -14.08 -1.33
N GLU A 69 -4.26 -15.32 -1.26
CA GLU A 69 -3.92 -16.15 -0.10
C GLU A 69 -2.39 -16.34 -0.07
N PRO A 70 -1.72 -15.94 1.04
CA PRO A 70 -0.29 -16.19 1.15
C PRO A 70 -0.08 -17.70 1.09
N HIS A 71 0.83 -18.12 0.21
CA HIS A 71 1.25 -19.51 0.04
C HIS A 71 2.72 -19.61 0.43
N ASP A 72 3.18 -20.84 0.66
CA ASP A 72 4.59 -21.11 0.92
C ASP A 72 5.42 -20.74 -0.32
N ILE A 73 6.55 -20.06 -0.11
CA ILE A 73 7.41 -19.59 -1.20
C ILE A 73 8.76 -20.26 -1.07
N ASP A 74 9.22 -20.95 -2.12
CA ASP A 74 10.57 -21.47 -2.15
C ASP A 74 11.58 -20.39 -2.58
N LEU A 75 12.58 -20.17 -1.74
CA LEU A 75 13.64 -19.17 -1.95
C LEU A 75 14.97 -19.87 -2.19
N ARG A 76 15.80 -19.28 -3.06
CA ARG A 76 17.16 -19.76 -3.31
C ARG A 76 18.12 -19.13 -2.31
N CYS A 77 18.88 -19.95 -1.59
CA CYS A 77 19.92 -19.50 -0.67
C CYS A 77 21.08 -18.85 -1.43
N ILE A 78 21.52 -17.68 -0.97
CA ILE A 78 22.66 -16.96 -1.59
C ILE A 78 24.03 -17.62 -1.32
N GLU A 79 24.15 -18.45 -0.28
CA GLU A 79 25.42 -19.09 0.09
C GLU A 79 25.57 -20.49 -0.51
N CYS A 80 24.65 -21.41 -0.23
CA CYS A 80 24.74 -22.78 -0.72
C CYS A 80 24.01 -23.01 -2.05
N GLY A 81 23.22 -22.05 -2.54
CA GLY A 81 22.44 -22.19 -3.78
C GLY A 81 21.21 -23.11 -3.69
N ASN A 82 21.00 -23.80 -2.57
CA ASN A 82 19.86 -24.68 -2.36
C ASN A 82 18.56 -23.89 -2.17
N TYR A 83 17.44 -24.51 -2.56
CA TYR A 83 16.11 -23.98 -2.26
C TYR A 83 15.72 -24.30 -0.82
N PHE A 84 15.03 -23.36 -0.18
CA PHE A 84 14.40 -23.55 1.12
C PHE A 84 13.02 -22.91 1.13
N THR A 85 12.09 -23.53 1.84
CA THR A 85 10.72 -23.05 1.93
C THR A 85 10.62 -21.92 2.95
N PHE A 86 10.02 -20.81 2.53
CA PHE A 86 9.62 -19.70 3.37
C PHE A 86 8.11 -19.77 3.56
N SER A 87 7.71 -20.43 4.64
CA SER A 87 6.31 -20.77 4.89
C SER A 87 5.45 -19.54 5.15
N VAL A 88 4.12 -19.67 4.97
CA VAL A 88 3.16 -18.61 5.31
C VAL A 88 3.28 -18.18 6.77
N GLY A 89 3.54 -19.12 7.67
CA GLY A 89 3.77 -18.84 9.10
C GLY A 89 4.99 -17.94 9.32
N GLU A 90 6.11 -18.26 8.66
CA GLU A 90 7.32 -17.43 8.72
C GLU A 90 7.12 -16.07 8.04
N GLN A 91 6.44 -16.01 6.89
CA GLN A 91 6.11 -14.75 6.22
C GLN A 91 5.34 -13.81 7.17
N ARG A 92 4.31 -14.33 7.86
CA ARG A 92 3.53 -13.56 8.84
C ARG A 92 4.38 -13.15 10.04
N PHE A 93 5.26 -14.02 10.52
CA PHE A 93 6.19 -13.70 11.61
C PHE A 93 7.15 -12.56 11.23
N TYR A 94 7.76 -12.65 10.05
CA TYR A 94 8.70 -11.64 9.55
C TYR A 94 8.01 -10.30 9.35
N GLN A 95 6.81 -10.29 8.75
CA GLN A 95 6.00 -9.07 8.60
C GLN A 95 5.68 -8.43 9.95
N ARG A 96 5.25 -9.22 10.95
CA ARG A 96 4.92 -8.71 12.30
C ARG A 96 6.13 -8.13 13.02
N MET A 97 7.29 -8.75 12.85
CA MET A 97 8.55 -8.30 13.46
C MET A 97 9.22 -7.16 12.69
N GLY A 98 8.71 -6.79 11.51
CA GLY A 98 9.34 -5.80 10.62
C GLY A 98 10.66 -6.31 10.03
N PHE A 99 10.84 -7.63 9.92
CA PHE A 99 12.03 -8.25 9.36
C PHE A 99 11.97 -8.33 7.84
N VAL A 100 13.14 -8.22 7.22
CA VAL A 100 13.31 -8.43 5.77
C VAL A 100 13.30 -9.92 5.44
N HIS A 101 12.81 -10.26 4.24
CA HIS A 101 12.76 -11.64 3.78
C HIS A 101 14.12 -12.35 3.87
N PRO A 102 14.11 -13.64 4.25
CA PRO A 102 15.33 -14.40 4.42
C PRO A 102 16.07 -14.62 3.10
N ARG A 103 17.39 -14.37 3.09
CA ARG A 103 18.26 -14.62 1.92
C ARG A 103 19.09 -15.90 2.01
N ARG A 104 19.10 -16.53 3.19
CA ARG A 104 19.88 -17.72 3.51
C ARG A 104 18.96 -18.78 4.08
N CYS A 105 19.19 -20.04 3.73
CA CYS A 105 18.50 -21.17 4.34
C CYS A 105 18.89 -21.29 5.84
N PRO A 106 18.09 -22.02 6.65
CA PRO A 106 18.34 -22.18 8.08
C PRO A 106 19.76 -22.66 8.41
N SER A 107 20.22 -23.70 7.70
CA SER A 107 21.56 -24.29 7.90
C SER A 107 22.70 -23.29 7.70
N CYS A 108 22.67 -22.47 6.65
CA CYS A 108 23.70 -21.46 6.40
C CYS A 108 23.63 -20.29 7.40
N ARG A 109 22.48 -20.03 8.02
CA ARG A 109 22.40 -19.04 9.11
C ARG A 109 23.03 -19.57 10.39
N GLU A 110 22.69 -20.80 10.77
CA GLU A 110 23.26 -21.46 11.95
C GLU A 110 24.78 -21.60 11.85
N GLN A 111 25.30 -22.01 10.69
CA GLN A 111 26.75 -22.08 10.46
C GLN A 111 27.43 -20.74 10.67
N ARG A 112 26.83 -19.66 10.18
CA ARG A 112 27.39 -18.31 10.33
C ARG A 112 27.31 -17.85 11.78
N ASP A 113 26.23 -18.15 12.49
CA ASP A 113 26.09 -17.77 13.91
C ASP A 113 27.11 -18.54 14.79
N LEU A 114 27.48 -19.77 14.41
CA LEU A 114 28.54 -20.56 15.06
C LEU A 114 29.95 -20.07 14.75
N GLU A 115 30.20 -19.47 13.58
CA GLU A 115 31.52 -18.88 13.25
C GLU A 115 31.87 -17.64 14.11
N PHE A 116 30.87 -17.03 14.74
CA PHE A 116 31.04 -15.85 15.59
C PHE A 116 30.98 -16.15 17.11
N LEU A 117 31.00 -17.42 17.50
CA LEU A 117 31.10 -17.92 18.88
C LEU A 117 32.52 -18.43 19.17
#